data_AF-A0A932CH58-F1
#
_entry.id   AF-A0A932CH58-F1
#
_cell.length_a   1.000
_cell.length_b   1.000
_cell.length_c   1.000
_cell.angle_alpha   90.00
_cell.angle_beta   90.00
_cell.angle_gamma   90.00
#
_symmetry.space_group_name_H-M   'P 1'
#
loop_
_entity.id
_entity.type
_entity.pdbx_description
1 polymer ?
#
loop_
_entity_poly.entity_id
_entity_poly.type
_entity_poly.pdbx_seq_one_letter_code
_entity_poly.pdbx_strand_id
1 'polypeptide(L)'
;MADLPDWYTQTETELDLPYLPLTGGTMTGAIAMGSSKITGLGAPAVDADAATKKYADDQDHAVVQANVTASRAIDGTVYQNTSGKIIMVAVSMYLNGGDGAGGGSAYVGAANPPTSIVAGWLDYASASFGVKGTLTFIVPPSYYYKIGTVGSPTLGTWTEWSMH
;
A
#
# COMPACT_ATOMS: atom_id res chain seq x y z
N MET A 1 37.82 8.81 70.49
CA MET A 1 37.26 7.99 69.40
C MET A 1 37.80 8.61 68.13
N ALA A 2 38.75 7.95 67.46
CA ALA A 2 39.35 8.51 66.26
C ALA A 2 38.29 8.49 65.15
N ASP A 3 37.94 9.65 64.63
CA ASP A 3 37.09 9.78 63.46
C ASP A 3 37.85 9.15 62.28
N LEU A 4 37.24 8.16 61.64
CA LEU A 4 37.85 7.48 60.51
C LEU A 4 37.92 8.47 59.34
N PRO A 5 39.02 8.53 58.56
CA PRO A 5 39.16 9.61 57.60
C PRO A 5 38.17 9.44 56.44
N ASP A 6 37.66 10.57 55.94
CA ASP A 6 36.53 10.76 54.98
C ASP A 6 36.64 10.04 53.62
N TRP A 7 37.66 9.20 53.43
CA TRP A 7 37.82 8.40 52.21
C TRP A 7 36.92 7.15 52.17
N TYR A 8 36.09 6.91 53.20
CA TYR A 8 35.11 5.79 53.21
C TYR A 8 33.68 6.18 52.83
N THR A 9 33.42 7.45 52.55
CA THR A 9 32.11 7.92 52.06
C THR A 9 32.20 8.48 50.65
N GLN A 10 32.73 7.66 49.74
CA GLN A 10 32.15 7.66 48.40
C GLN A 10 30.79 7.00 48.55
N THR A 11 29.75 7.79 48.78
CA THR A 11 28.43 7.39 48.28
C THR A 11 28.63 7.14 46.80
N GLU A 12 28.53 5.89 46.36
CA GLU A 12 28.48 5.52 44.95
C GLU A 12 27.20 6.08 44.32
N THR A 13 27.05 7.40 44.32
CA THR A 13 26.26 8.10 43.32
C THR A 13 26.98 7.83 42.01
N GLU A 14 26.43 6.89 41.24
CA GLU A 14 26.78 6.51 39.87
C GLU A 14 28.14 7.03 39.40
N LEU A 15 29.12 6.12 39.29
CA LEU A 15 30.31 6.33 38.47
C LEU A 15 29.88 7.03 37.16
N ASP A 16 30.20 8.33 37.04
CA ASP A 16 29.94 9.15 35.85
C ASP A 16 30.91 8.68 34.76
N LEU A 17 30.58 7.54 34.19
CA LEU A 17 31.39 6.87 33.20
C LEU A 17 31.18 7.60 31.87
N PRO A 18 32.26 7.88 31.10
CA PRO A 18 32.14 8.55 29.80
C PRO A 18 31.52 7.65 28.72
N TYR A 19 30.84 6.56 29.11
CA TYR A 19 30.23 5.57 28.23
C TYR A 19 28.87 5.15 28.77
N LEU A 20 27.97 4.74 27.87
CA LEU A 20 26.66 4.22 28.23
C LEU A 20 26.80 2.86 28.93
N PRO A 21 26.18 2.63 30.12
CA PRO A 21 26.19 1.33 30.77
C PRO A 21 25.56 0.23 29.90
N LEU A 22 26.00 -1.02 30.08
CA LEU A 22 25.41 -2.17 29.36
C LEU A 22 23.94 -2.41 29.72
N THR A 23 23.51 -1.98 30.90
CA THR A 23 22.10 -1.97 31.33
C THR A 23 21.26 -0.93 30.61
N GLY A 24 21.88 -0.08 29.78
CA GLY A 24 21.26 1.06 29.13
C GLY A 24 21.39 2.35 29.94
N GLY A 25 20.82 3.42 29.39
CA GLY A 25 20.79 4.75 29.98
C GLY A 25 20.09 5.74 29.05
N THR A 26 19.94 6.99 29.48
CA THR A 26 19.30 8.03 28.67
C THR A 26 20.34 8.84 27.91
N MET A 27 20.22 8.91 26.59
CA MET A 27 21.06 9.76 25.73
C MET A 27 20.28 11.05 25.44
N THR A 28 20.64 12.17 26.09
CA THR A 28 19.90 13.44 26.00
C THR A 28 20.40 14.39 24.89
N GLY A 29 21.38 13.96 24.09
CA GLY A 29 21.99 14.73 23.00
C GLY A 29 22.03 13.97 21.67
N ALA A 30 22.39 14.69 20.60
CA ALA A 30 22.56 14.10 19.28
C ALA A 30 23.71 13.07 19.29
N ILE A 31 23.47 11.91 18.69
CA ILE A 31 24.48 10.85 18.52
C ILE A 31 24.97 10.87 17.07
N ALA A 32 26.19 11.33 16.84
CA ALA A 32 26.80 11.30 15.50
C ALA A 32 27.47 9.94 15.24
N MET A 33 26.93 9.15 14.33
CA MET A 33 27.43 7.80 14.00
C MET A 33 28.44 7.75 12.83
N GLY A 34 28.67 8.89 12.15
CA GLY A 34 29.49 8.93 10.94
C GLY A 34 29.00 7.93 9.88
N SER A 35 29.92 7.18 9.27
CA SER A 35 29.60 6.13 8.29
C SER A 35 29.42 4.74 8.92
N SER A 36 29.34 4.65 10.25
CA SER A 36 29.18 3.38 10.96
C SER A 36 27.74 2.89 10.91
N LYS A 37 27.57 1.58 10.75
CA LYS A 37 26.25 0.93 10.80
C LYS A 37 25.82 0.70 12.24
N ILE A 38 24.53 0.87 12.51
CA ILE A 38 23.87 0.34 13.72
C ILE A 38 23.37 -1.07 13.37
N THR A 39 23.90 -2.08 14.03
CA THR A 39 23.57 -3.50 13.77
C THR A 39 22.78 -4.10 14.94
N GLY A 40 22.04 -5.18 14.69
CA GLY A 40 21.30 -5.90 15.73
C GLY A 40 19.98 -5.26 16.18
N LEU A 41 19.46 -4.27 15.44
CA LEU A 41 18.12 -3.71 15.69
C LEU A 41 17.02 -4.74 15.37
N GLY A 42 16.05 -4.87 16.28
CA GLY A 42 14.83 -5.65 16.08
C GLY A 42 13.83 -4.96 15.15
N ALA A 43 12.76 -5.67 14.78
CA ALA A 43 11.64 -5.04 14.09
C ALA A 43 10.92 -4.07 15.04
N PRO A 44 10.61 -2.84 14.60
CA PRO A 44 9.86 -1.89 15.42
C PRO A 44 8.45 -2.42 15.67
N ALA A 45 7.96 -2.27 16.90
CA ALA A 45 6.62 -2.67 17.32
C ALA A 45 5.75 -1.49 17.76
N VAL A 46 6.36 -0.41 18.24
CA VAL A 46 5.68 0.83 18.64
C VAL A 46 6.26 2.04 17.92
N ASP A 47 5.53 3.15 17.92
CA ASP A 47 5.85 4.38 17.17
C ASP A 47 7.22 5.00 17.53
N ALA A 48 7.71 4.75 18.74
CA ALA A 48 8.97 5.31 19.25
C ALA A 48 10.21 4.42 18.96
N ASP A 49 10.03 3.25 18.37
CA ASP A 49 11.14 2.33 18.10
C ASP A 49 11.99 2.80 16.91
N ALA A 50 13.29 2.51 16.97
CA ALA A 50 14.16 2.65 15.81
C ALA A 50 13.79 1.59 14.75
N ALA A 51 13.47 2.02 13.54
CA ALA A 51 13.17 1.11 12.44
C ALA A 51 14.43 0.62 11.73
N THR A 52 14.49 -0.69 11.42
CA THR A 52 15.52 -1.21 10.51
C THR A 52 15.24 -0.76 9.07
N LYS A 53 16.29 -0.65 8.25
CA LYS A 53 16.12 -0.35 6.82
C LYS A 53 15.26 -1.39 6.10
N LYS A 54 15.43 -2.67 6.44
CA LYS A 54 14.59 -3.75 5.89
C LYS A 54 13.11 -3.51 6.20
N TYR A 55 12.78 -3.17 7.44
CA TYR A 55 11.40 -2.89 7.81
C TYR A 55 10.82 -1.75 6.97
N ALA A 56 11.56 -0.64 6.83
CA ALA A 56 11.12 0.50 6.02
C ALA A 56 10.95 0.12 4.53
N ASP A 57 11.90 -0.62 3.96
CA ASP A 57 11.87 -1.06 2.56
C ASP A 57 10.72 -2.02 2.27
N ASP A 58 10.45 -2.95 3.19
CA ASP A 58 9.33 -3.87 3.06
C ASP A 58 7.98 -3.13 3.07
N GLN A 59 7.89 -1.97 3.73
CA GLN A 59 6.68 -1.13 3.68
C GLN A 59 6.55 -0.37 2.34
N ASP A 60 7.66 0.07 1.76
CA ASP A 60 7.71 0.86 0.51
C ASP A 60 7.54 0.00 -0.76
N HIS A 61 8.06 -1.23 -0.76
CA HIS A 61 8.08 -2.11 -1.94
C HIS A 61 6.73 -2.78 -2.28
N ALA A 62 5.64 -2.42 -1.64
CA ALA A 62 4.36 -3.12 -1.75
C ALA A 62 3.41 -2.58 -2.84
N VAL A 63 3.92 -2.01 -3.95
CA VAL A 63 3.10 -1.92 -5.17
C VAL A 63 3.01 -3.31 -5.78
N VAL A 64 2.12 -4.13 -5.24
CA VAL A 64 1.81 -5.46 -5.78
C VAL A 64 0.87 -5.26 -6.96
N GLN A 65 1.42 -5.36 -8.17
CA GLN A 65 0.63 -5.54 -9.38
C GLN A 65 0.14 -6.99 -9.43
N ALA A 66 -1.18 -7.17 -9.48
CA ALA A 66 -1.79 -8.49 -9.64
C ALA A 66 -2.66 -8.50 -10.90
N ASN A 67 -2.37 -9.41 -11.84
CA ASN A 67 -3.31 -9.77 -12.89
C ASN A 67 -4.35 -10.73 -12.30
N VAL A 68 -5.57 -10.24 -12.12
CA VAL A 68 -6.68 -10.95 -11.46
C VAL A 68 -7.80 -11.31 -12.45
N THR A 69 -7.51 -11.29 -13.75
CA THR A 69 -8.50 -11.51 -14.83
C THR A 69 -9.37 -12.74 -14.60
N ALA A 70 -8.79 -13.87 -14.21
CA ALA A 70 -9.53 -15.13 -14.00
C ALA A 70 -10.50 -15.09 -12.80
N SER A 71 -10.34 -14.13 -11.89
CA SER A 71 -11.16 -13.94 -10.68
C SER A 71 -12.09 -12.72 -10.79
N ARG A 72 -12.21 -12.16 -11.99
CA ARG A 72 -12.99 -10.96 -12.24
C ARG A 72 -13.94 -11.16 -13.42
N ALA A 73 -15.03 -10.43 -13.39
CA ALA A 73 -16.04 -10.41 -14.43
C ALA A 73 -16.47 -8.96 -14.69
N ILE A 74 -16.79 -8.69 -15.95
CA ILE A 74 -17.47 -7.47 -16.36
C ILE A 74 -18.98 -7.68 -16.28
N ASP A 75 -19.71 -6.57 -16.28
CA ASP A 75 -21.16 -6.49 -16.28
C ASP A 75 -21.85 -7.16 -15.07
N GLY A 76 -21.96 -6.38 -13.99
CA GLY A 76 -22.88 -6.70 -12.89
C GLY A 76 -22.25 -7.28 -11.63
N THR A 77 -21.00 -7.75 -11.65
CA THR A 77 -20.31 -8.19 -10.43
C THR A 77 -19.72 -6.99 -9.67
N VAL A 78 -20.04 -6.89 -8.38
CA VAL A 78 -19.51 -5.86 -7.48
C VAL A 78 -18.36 -6.45 -6.66
N TYR A 79 -17.25 -5.71 -6.60
CA TYR A 79 -16.08 -6.00 -5.80
C TYR A 79 -15.92 -4.93 -4.72
N GLN A 80 -15.23 -5.27 -3.63
CA GLN A 80 -14.88 -4.32 -2.57
C GLN A 80 -13.37 -4.23 -2.46
N ASN A 81 -12.85 -3.03 -2.29
CA ASN A 81 -11.45 -2.84 -1.92
C ASN A 81 -11.25 -3.13 -0.43
N THR A 82 -10.73 -4.33 -0.12
CA THR A 82 -10.43 -4.77 1.25
C THR A 82 -8.96 -4.64 1.61
N SER A 83 -8.14 -3.97 0.78
CA SER A 83 -6.68 -3.89 0.99
C SER A 83 -6.28 -2.96 2.14
N GLY A 84 -7.20 -2.13 2.64
CA GLY A 84 -6.90 -1.04 3.57
C GLY A 84 -6.14 0.13 2.92
N LYS A 85 -5.77 0.01 1.64
CA LYS A 85 -5.06 1.02 0.86
C LYS A 85 -5.88 1.45 -0.35
N ILE A 86 -5.47 2.53 -1.01
CA ILE A 86 -6.02 2.88 -2.31
C ILE A 86 -5.54 1.84 -3.33
N ILE A 87 -6.44 1.34 -4.18
CA ILE A 87 -6.07 0.51 -5.33
C ILE A 87 -6.32 1.26 -6.64
N MET A 88 -5.42 1.11 -7.60
CA MET A 88 -5.69 1.43 -9.00
C MET A 88 -6.16 0.15 -9.69
N VAL A 89 -7.17 0.26 -10.54
CA VAL A 89 -7.72 -0.84 -11.32
C VAL A 89 -7.64 -0.48 -12.79
N ALA A 90 -7.10 -1.39 -13.61
CA ALA A 90 -7.15 -1.30 -15.06
C ALA A 90 -7.88 -2.51 -15.65
N VAL A 91 -8.93 -2.25 -16.43
CA VAL A 91 -9.73 -3.29 -17.07
C VAL A 91 -9.75 -3.05 -18.57
N SER A 92 -9.16 -3.97 -19.33
CA SER A 92 -9.25 -3.95 -20.78
C SER A 92 -10.40 -4.82 -21.26
N MET A 93 -11.11 -4.35 -22.29
CA MET A 93 -12.26 -5.02 -22.86
C MET A 93 -12.16 -4.99 -24.38
N TYR A 94 -12.66 -6.04 -25.03
CA TYR A 94 -12.65 -6.18 -26.48
C TYR A 94 -14.07 -6.11 -27.03
N LEU A 95 -14.26 -5.28 -28.05
CA LEU A 95 -15.41 -5.36 -28.95
C LEU A 95 -14.93 -6.07 -30.20
N ASN A 96 -15.52 -7.22 -30.52
CA ASN A 96 -15.18 -7.98 -31.71
C ASN A 96 -15.80 -7.33 -32.94
N GLY A 97 -15.22 -7.62 -34.11
CA GLY A 97 -15.74 -7.09 -35.37
C GLY A 97 -17.19 -7.55 -35.58
N GLY A 98 -18.09 -6.60 -35.80
CA GLY A 98 -19.52 -6.86 -35.98
C GLY A 98 -20.38 -6.75 -34.71
N ASP A 99 -19.79 -6.53 -33.53
CA ASP A 99 -20.53 -6.39 -32.27
C ASP A 99 -21.36 -5.08 -32.17
N GLY A 100 -21.19 -4.16 -33.14
CA GLY A 100 -21.90 -2.88 -33.17
C GLY A 100 -21.36 -1.90 -32.13
N ALA A 101 -22.24 -1.05 -31.57
CA ALA A 101 -21.88 -0.10 -30.53
C ALA A 101 -21.73 -0.82 -29.19
N GLY A 102 -20.59 -0.64 -28.52
CA GLY A 102 -20.36 -1.22 -27.21
C GLY A 102 -19.34 -0.43 -26.39
N GLY A 103 -19.26 -0.73 -25.10
CA GLY A 103 -18.47 0.08 -24.18
C GLY A 103 -18.52 -0.41 -22.76
N GLY A 104 -17.71 0.23 -21.91
CA GLY A 104 -17.60 -0.07 -20.50
C GLY A 104 -17.67 1.20 -19.66
N SER A 105 -18.18 1.09 -18.45
CA SER A 105 -18.14 2.15 -17.45
C SER A 105 -17.69 1.60 -16.09
N ALA A 106 -16.76 2.29 -15.44
CA ALA A 106 -16.33 1.99 -14.08
C ALA A 106 -17.23 2.72 -13.09
N TYR A 107 -17.79 1.99 -12.15
CA TYR A 107 -18.55 2.54 -11.03
C TYR A 107 -17.74 2.38 -9.76
N VAL A 108 -17.64 3.43 -8.95
CA VAL A 108 -16.93 3.40 -7.66
C VAL A 108 -17.73 4.18 -6.62
N GLY A 109 -17.86 3.65 -5.41
CA GLY A 109 -18.55 4.37 -4.33
C GLY A 109 -18.55 3.62 -3.01
N ALA A 110 -18.94 4.32 -1.94
CA ALA A 110 -19.02 3.73 -0.60
C ALA A 110 -20.24 2.80 -0.41
N ALA A 111 -21.25 2.87 -1.28
CA ALA A 111 -22.44 2.04 -1.23
C ALA A 111 -22.31 0.77 -2.08
N ASN A 112 -23.04 -0.30 -1.72
CA ASN A 112 -23.13 -1.55 -2.48
C ASN A 112 -24.57 -1.77 -2.98
N PRO A 113 -24.83 -1.75 -4.31
CA PRO A 113 -23.87 -1.53 -5.40
C PRO A 113 -23.49 -0.03 -5.54
N PRO A 114 -22.29 0.27 -6.07
CA PRO A 114 -21.89 1.65 -6.34
C PRO A 114 -22.63 2.20 -7.58
N THR A 115 -22.95 3.50 -7.55
CA THR A 115 -23.71 4.19 -8.61
C THR A 115 -22.94 5.28 -9.33
N SER A 116 -21.85 5.81 -8.75
CA SER A 116 -21.08 6.90 -9.35
C SER A 116 -20.15 6.35 -10.43
N ILE A 117 -20.35 6.80 -11.68
CA ILE A 117 -19.45 6.51 -12.79
C ILE A 117 -18.20 7.40 -12.65
N VAL A 118 -17.02 6.79 -12.70
CA VAL A 118 -15.73 7.49 -12.59
C VAL A 118 -14.89 7.42 -13.87
N ALA A 119 -15.22 6.49 -14.76
CA ALA A 119 -14.61 6.35 -16.08
C ALA A 119 -15.59 5.65 -17.03
N GLY A 120 -15.48 5.92 -18.33
CA GLY A 120 -16.27 5.23 -19.33
C GLY A 120 -15.80 5.51 -20.75
N TRP A 121 -16.19 4.64 -21.67
CA TRP A 121 -16.12 4.87 -23.11
C TRP A 121 -17.29 4.18 -23.80
N LEU A 122 -17.54 4.62 -25.03
CA LEU A 122 -18.43 4.00 -25.99
C LEU A 122 -17.72 4.04 -27.33
N ASP A 123 -17.60 2.89 -27.99
CA ASP A 123 -17.02 2.76 -29.32
C ASP A 123 -17.91 1.91 -30.21
N TYR A 124 -17.60 1.90 -31.50
CA TYR A 124 -18.29 1.08 -32.50
C TYR A 124 -17.30 0.13 -33.17
N ALA A 125 -17.55 -1.18 -33.08
CA ALA A 125 -16.80 -2.16 -33.84
C ALA A 125 -17.44 -2.33 -35.23
N SER A 126 -16.67 -2.06 -36.27
CA SER A 126 -17.09 -2.36 -37.65
C SER A 126 -16.94 -3.85 -37.94
N ALA A 127 -17.57 -4.36 -39.01
CA ALA A 127 -17.46 -5.76 -39.41
C ALA A 127 -16.01 -6.22 -39.71
N SER A 128 -15.08 -5.29 -39.92
CA SER A 128 -13.71 -5.59 -40.36
C SER A 128 -12.65 -5.35 -39.28
N PHE A 129 -12.97 -4.67 -38.18
CA PHE A 129 -12.01 -4.35 -37.12
C PHE A 129 -12.68 -4.37 -35.74
N GLY A 130 -12.05 -5.07 -34.79
CA GLY A 130 -12.40 -4.99 -33.38
C GLY A 130 -11.77 -3.75 -32.71
N VAL A 131 -12.35 -3.31 -31.60
CA VAL A 131 -11.86 -2.17 -30.81
C VAL A 131 -11.49 -2.67 -29.42
N LYS A 132 -10.40 -2.13 -28.84
CA LYS A 132 -10.00 -2.40 -27.46
C LYS A 132 -10.07 -1.13 -26.63
N GLY A 133 -10.96 -1.12 -25.64
CA GLY A 133 -11.05 -0.07 -24.62
C GLY A 133 -10.34 -0.47 -23.33
N THR A 134 -9.85 0.49 -22.56
CA THR A 134 -9.27 0.24 -21.22
C THR A 134 -9.78 1.25 -20.21
N LEU A 135 -10.38 0.78 -19.10
CA LEU A 135 -10.79 1.63 -17.97
C LEU A 135 -9.60 1.68 -17.03
N THR A 136 -9.19 2.87 -16.62
CA THR A 136 -8.27 3.04 -15.49
C THR A 136 -8.94 3.93 -14.47
N PHE A 137 -9.04 3.46 -13.23
CA PHE A 137 -9.71 4.18 -12.16
C PHE A 137 -9.13 3.82 -10.80
N ILE A 138 -9.42 4.66 -9.81
CA ILE A 138 -8.95 4.52 -8.43
C ILE A 138 -10.13 4.08 -7.55
N VAL A 139 -9.88 3.15 -6.63
CA VAL A 139 -10.85 2.69 -5.63
C VAL A 139 -10.26 2.94 -4.23
N PRO A 140 -10.82 3.87 -3.44
CA PRO A 140 -10.39 4.10 -2.06
C PRO A 140 -10.58 2.86 -1.16
N PRO A 141 -9.92 2.80 0.02
CA PRO A 141 -10.12 1.72 0.98
C PRO A 141 -11.61 1.58 1.35
N SER A 142 -12.09 0.34 1.47
CA SER A 142 -13.48 -0.02 1.81
C SER A 142 -14.54 0.32 0.78
N TYR A 143 -14.21 1.01 -0.32
CA TYR A 143 -15.18 1.34 -1.37
C TYR A 143 -15.47 0.12 -2.24
N TYR A 144 -16.67 0.13 -2.84
CA TYR A 144 -17.13 -0.85 -3.80
C TYR A 144 -16.90 -0.36 -5.22
N TYR A 145 -16.66 -1.29 -6.14
CA TYR A 145 -16.49 -1.01 -7.56
C TYR A 145 -17.09 -2.11 -8.43
N LYS A 146 -17.54 -1.75 -9.63
CA LYS A 146 -18.00 -2.69 -10.66
C LYS A 146 -17.74 -2.13 -12.05
N ILE A 147 -17.75 -3.02 -13.04
CA ILE A 147 -17.83 -2.63 -14.45
C ILE A 147 -19.25 -2.90 -14.95
N GLY A 148 -19.88 -1.87 -15.52
CA GLY A 148 -21.10 -2.04 -16.31
C GLY A 148 -20.76 -1.93 -17.79
N THR A 149 -21.52 -2.65 -18.63
CA THR A 149 -21.26 -2.67 -20.07
C THR A 149 -22.47 -2.28 -20.89
N VAL A 150 -22.22 -1.83 -22.10
CA VAL A 150 -23.22 -1.65 -23.15
C VAL A 150 -22.78 -2.44 -24.37
N GLY A 151 -23.72 -3.08 -25.06
CA GLY A 151 -23.40 -4.10 -26.07
C GLY A 151 -22.80 -5.35 -25.44
N SER A 152 -21.94 -6.06 -26.19
CA SER A 152 -21.37 -7.35 -25.77
C SER A 152 -19.83 -7.36 -25.75
N PRO A 153 -19.16 -6.40 -25.09
CA PRO A 153 -17.72 -6.46 -24.95
C PRO A 153 -17.30 -7.69 -24.13
N THR A 154 -16.16 -8.27 -24.46
CA THR A 154 -15.56 -9.36 -23.68
C THR A 154 -14.45 -8.83 -22.78
N LEU A 155 -14.27 -9.46 -21.62
CA LEU A 155 -13.17 -9.12 -20.71
C LEU A 155 -11.84 -9.53 -21.35
N GLY A 156 -10.91 -8.59 -21.42
CA GLY A 156 -9.54 -8.86 -21.81
C GLY A 156 -8.66 -9.13 -20.61
N THR A 157 -8.22 -8.08 -19.94
CA THR A 157 -7.34 -8.18 -18.77
C THR A 157 -7.89 -7.33 -17.64
N TRP A 158 -7.77 -7.82 -16.41
CA TRP A 158 -8.06 -7.08 -15.21
C TRP A 158 -6.83 -7.08 -14.31
N THR A 159 -6.30 -5.90 -14.05
CA THR A 159 -5.11 -5.72 -13.24
C THR A 159 -5.40 -4.75 -12.10
N GLU A 160 -4.94 -5.08 -10.91
CA GLU A 160 -5.09 -4.26 -9.71
C GLU A 160 -3.70 -3.96 -9.14
N TRP A 161 -3.50 -2.73 -8.67
CA TRP A 161 -2.28 -2.28 -8.01
C TRP A 161 -2.65 -1.63 -6.68
N SER A 162 -2.04 -2.08 -5.58
CA SER A 162 -2.14 -1.37 -4.31
C SER A 162 -1.14 -0.23 -4.28
N MET A 163 -1.60 0.98 -3.97
CA MET A 163 -0.74 2.14 -3.79
C MET A 163 -0.20 2.16 -2.35
N HIS A 164 0.96 2.79 -2.14
CA HIS A 164 1.50 3.03 -0.80
C HIS A 164 0.68 4.07 -0.04
#